data_AF-A0A093ZXJ4-F1
#
_entry.id   AF-A0A093ZXJ4-F1
#
_cell.length_a   1.000
_cell.length_b   1.000
_cell.length_c   1.000
_cell.angle_alpha   90.00
_cell.angle_beta   90.00
_cell.angle_gamma   90.00
#
_symmetry.space_group_name_H-M   'P 1'
#
loop_
_entity.id
_entity.type
_entity.pdbx_description
1 polymer ?
#
loop_
_entity_poly.entity_id
_entity_poly.type
_entity_poly.pdbx_seq_one_letter_code
_entity_poly.pdbx_strand_id
1 'polypeptide(L)'
;MWLTPTEEELFSRYNPELQRRSLENREQKQEEFDNFVRRLKEYSKSDKPIWEAAAEMEAKKKKVADAVRLAEQKQAEQRQTPIRGVVDAIEAARNEEGAEGKVEVKR
;
A
#
# COMPACT_ATOMS: atom_id res chain seq x y z
N MET A 1 40.30 -5.75 -28.03
CA MET A 1 38.84 -5.82 -28.23
C MET A 1 38.27 -6.55 -27.02
N TRP A 2 37.54 -5.88 -26.13
CA TRP A 2 36.91 -6.56 -24.99
C TRP A 2 35.50 -6.98 -25.41
N LEU A 3 35.29 -8.29 -25.58
CA LEU A 3 33.94 -8.83 -25.76
C LEU A 3 33.26 -8.81 -24.39
N THR A 4 32.25 -7.97 -24.24
CA THR A 4 31.31 -8.07 -23.13
C THR A 4 30.46 -9.33 -23.36
N PRO A 5 30.44 -10.29 -22.41
CA PRO A 5 29.61 -11.48 -22.52
C PRO A 5 28.14 -11.13 -22.72
N THR A 6 27.43 -11.95 -23.48
CA THR A 6 25.98 -11.80 -23.68
C THR A 6 25.21 -12.21 -22.42
N GLU A 7 23.95 -11.76 -22.31
CA GLU A 7 23.11 -12.04 -21.13
C GLU A 7 22.87 -13.55 -20.93
N GLU A 8 22.80 -14.31 -22.02
CA GLU A 8 22.67 -15.77 -21.98
C GLU A 8 23.95 -16.45 -21.48
N GLU A 9 25.13 -15.98 -21.90
CA GLU A 9 26.41 -16.49 -21.40
C GLU A 9 26.64 -16.18 -19.92
N LEU A 10 26.15 -15.03 -19.45
CA LEU A 10 26.14 -14.68 -18.02
C LEU A 10 25.20 -15.60 -17.24
N PHE A 11 24.00 -15.85 -17.77
CA PHE A 11 23.01 -16.73 -17.15
C PHE A 11 23.52 -18.16 -17.00
N SER A 12 24.20 -18.72 -18.01
CA SER A 12 24.81 -20.05 -17.93
C SER A 12 25.88 -20.17 -16.85
N ARG A 13 26.51 -19.06 -16.45
CA ARG A 13 27.51 -19.03 -15.36
C ARG A 13 26.89 -18.86 -13.97
N TYR A 14 25.60 -18.60 -13.85
CA TYR A 14 24.92 -18.45 -12.57
C TYR A 14 24.76 -19.79 -11.84
N ASN A 15 24.74 -19.73 -10.50
CA ASN A 15 24.36 -20.86 -9.65
C ASN A 15 22.88 -21.25 -9.92
N PRO A 16 22.51 -22.55 -9.90
CA PRO A 16 21.14 -23.03 -10.12
C PRO A 16 20.02 -22.24 -9.41
N GLU A 17 20.24 -21.79 -8.18
CA GLU A 17 19.25 -20.97 -7.45
C GLU A 17 19.00 -19.60 -8.09
N LEU A 18 20.07 -18.96 -8.57
CA LEU A 18 20.00 -17.67 -9.25
C LEU A 18 19.40 -17.80 -10.64
N GLN A 19 19.65 -18.92 -11.33
CA GLN A 19 19.01 -19.21 -12.61
C GLN A 19 17.49 -19.30 -12.44
N ARG A 20 17.01 -20.05 -11.43
CA ARG A 20 15.58 -20.15 -11.12
C ARG A 20 14.97 -18.79 -10.80
N ARG A 21 15.56 -18.04 -9.88
CA ARG A 21 15.10 -16.69 -9.54
C ARG A 21 15.13 -15.73 -10.72
N SER A 22 16.10 -15.84 -11.63
CA SER A 22 16.18 -14.98 -12.80
C SER A 22 15.11 -15.31 -13.83
N LEU A 23 14.65 -16.57 -13.92
CA LEU A 23 13.53 -16.97 -14.75
C LEU A 23 12.20 -16.50 -14.16
N GLU A 24 12.00 -16.71 -12.86
CA GLU A 24 10.78 -16.28 -12.14
C GLU A 24 10.59 -14.76 -12.20
N ASN A 25 11.66 -13.99 -12.03
CA ASN A 25 11.59 -12.52 -12.01
C ASN A 25 11.70 -11.91 -13.41
N ARG A 26 11.83 -12.71 -14.48
CA ARG A 26 12.10 -12.16 -15.83
C ARG A 26 10.98 -11.24 -16.31
N GLU A 27 9.74 -11.68 -16.15
CA GLU A 27 8.56 -10.89 -16.52
C GLU A 27 8.45 -9.62 -15.68
N GLN A 28 8.60 -9.75 -14.35
CA GLN A 28 8.57 -8.58 -13.44
C GLN A 28 9.65 -7.55 -13.81
N LYS A 29 10.87 -8.00 -14.10
CA LYS A 29 11.97 -7.10 -14.52
C LYS A 29 11.67 -6.40 -15.85
N GLN A 30 11.04 -7.10 -16.81
CA GLN A 30 10.64 -6.49 -18.07
C GLN A 30 9.57 -5.41 -17.83
N GLU A 31 8.54 -5.71 -17.04
CA GLU A 31 7.51 -4.74 -16.68
C GLU A 31 8.09 -3.54 -15.91
N GLU A 32 8.99 -3.77 -14.96
CA GLU A 32 9.68 -2.71 -14.22
C GLU A 32 10.51 -1.83 -15.13
N PHE A 33 11.22 -2.43 -16.09
CA PHE A 33 12.01 -1.71 -17.08
C PHE A 33 11.12 -0.85 -17.99
N ASP A 34 10.05 -1.41 -18.55
CA ASP A 34 9.10 -0.67 -19.38
C ASP A 34 8.46 0.48 -18.60
N ASN A 35 8.09 0.23 -17.34
CA ASN A 35 7.58 1.25 -16.43
C ASN A 35 8.61 2.35 -16.16
N PHE A 36 9.87 1.99 -15.96
CA PHE A 36 10.96 2.93 -15.75
C PHE A 36 11.18 3.81 -16.99
N VAL A 37 11.31 3.20 -18.18
CA VAL A 37 11.48 3.94 -19.45
C VAL A 37 10.29 4.86 -19.69
N ARG A 38 9.06 4.41 -19.40
CA ARG A 38 7.87 5.24 -19.51
C ARG A 38 7.93 6.47 -18.59
N ARG A 39 8.35 6.30 -17.33
CA ARG A 39 8.53 7.43 -16.39
C ARG A 39 9.66 8.36 -16.84
N LEU A 40 10.76 7.81 -17.34
CA LEU A 40 11.89 8.58 -17.83
C LEU A 40 11.50 9.47 -19.02
N LYS A 41 10.73 8.91 -19.97
CA LYS A 41 10.14 9.66 -21.08
C LYS A 41 9.24 10.78 -20.59
N GLU A 42 8.46 10.54 -19.55
CA GLU A 42 7.61 11.58 -18.95
C GLU A 42 8.43 12.69 -18.29
N TYR A 43 9.48 12.34 -17.56
CA TYR A 43 10.37 13.31 -16.91
C TYR A 43 11.15 14.14 -17.94
N SER A 44 11.54 13.53 -19.06
CA SER A 44 12.24 14.20 -20.16
C SER A 44 11.39 15.24 -20.90
N LYS A 45 10.07 15.27 -20.71
CA LYS A 45 9.21 16.31 -21.29
C LYS A 45 9.29 17.64 -20.53
N SER A 46 9.89 17.64 -19.34
CA SER A 46 10.10 18.82 -18.53
C SER A 46 11.45 19.46 -18.89
N ASP A 47 11.52 20.78 -18.90
CA ASP A 47 12.79 21.52 -19.02
C ASP A 47 13.66 21.41 -17.76
N LYS A 48 13.15 20.80 -16.69
CA LYS A 48 13.89 20.55 -15.45
C LYS A 48 14.79 19.32 -15.57
N PRO A 49 15.89 19.27 -14.80
CA PRO A 49 16.68 18.06 -14.65
C PRO A 49 15.83 16.84 -14.26
N ILE A 50 16.16 15.66 -14.81
CA ILE A 50 15.39 14.42 -14.60
C ILE A 50 15.22 14.08 -13.11
N TRP A 51 16.23 14.35 -12.28
CA TRP A 51 16.20 14.07 -10.84
C TRP A 51 15.20 14.97 -10.10
N GLU A 52 15.05 16.24 -10.48
CA GLU A 52 14.04 17.15 -9.92
C GLU A 52 12.63 16.71 -10.32
N ALA A 53 12.43 16.40 -11.61
CA ALA A 53 11.15 15.92 -12.12
C ALA A 53 10.73 14.60 -11.44
N ALA A 54 11.69 13.70 -11.18
CA ALA A 54 11.44 12.46 -10.44
C ALA A 54 11.02 12.72 -8.99
N ALA A 55 11.72 13.61 -8.28
CA ALA A 55 11.41 13.99 -6.91
C ALA A 55 10.01 14.62 -6.77
N GLU A 56 9.63 15.50 -7.70
CA GLU A 56 8.30 16.10 -7.74
C GLU A 56 7.19 15.05 -7.93
N MET A 57 7.42 14.09 -8.82
CA MET A 57 6.45 13.02 -9.09
C MET A 57 6.34 12.04 -7.93
N GLU A 58 7.44 11.75 -7.22
CA GLU A 58 7.40 10.95 -6.00
C GLU A 58 6.66 11.68 -4.87
N ALA A 59 6.89 12.99 -4.70
CA ALA A 59 6.17 13.81 -3.74
C ALA A 59 4.66 13.83 -4.03
N LYS A 60 4.27 13.95 -5.31
CA LYS A 60 2.86 13.85 -5.73
C LYS A 60 2.27 12.48 -5.38
N LYS A 61 2.98 11.38 -5.66
CA LYS A 61 2.53 10.02 -5.32
C LYS A 61 2.31 9.83 -3.83
N LYS A 62 3.24 10.31 -2.99
CA LYS A 62 3.11 10.26 -1.52
C LYS A 62 1.87 11.00 -1.04
N LYS A 63 1.67 12.24 -1.50
CA LYS A 63 0.46 13.04 -1.16
C LYS A 63 -0.84 12.33 -1.54
N VAL A 64 -0.90 11.71 -2.72
CA VAL A 64 -2.07 10.94 -3.15
C VAL A 64 -2.28 9.72 -2.26
N ALA A 65 -1.23 8.95 -1.96
CA ALA A 65 -1.32 7.78 -1.09
C ALA A 65 -1.78 8.14 0.33
N ASP A 66 -1.26 9.25 0.88
CA ASP A 66 -1.65 9.74 2.19
C ASP A 66 -3.10 10.23 2.21
N ALA A 67 -3.54 10.92 1.14
CA ALA A 67 -4.94 11.34 0.99
C ALA A 67 -5.89 10.13 0.90
N VAL A 68 -5.51 9.07 0.17
CA VAL A 68 -6.29 7.83 0.08
C VAL A 68 -6.39 7.16 1.45
N ARG A 69 -5.26 7.00 2.17
CA ARG A 69 -5.28 6.43 3.54
C ARG A 69 -6.16 7.22 4.49
N LEU A 70 -6.08 8.55 4.45
CA LEU A 70 -6.91 9.40 5.30
C LEU A 70 -8.40 9.27 4.96
N ALA A 71 -8.73 9.18 3.67
CA ALA A 71 -10.10 8.94 3.24
C ALA A 71 -10.64 7.58 3.72
N GLU A 72 -9.83 6.52 3.63
CA GLU A 72 -10.18 5.18 4.13
C GLU A 72 -10.41 5.18 5.64
N GLN A 73 -9.55 5.85 6.41
CA GLN A 73 -9.71 5.99 7.86
C GLN A 73 -11.02 6.70 8.22
N LYS A 74 -11.30 7.84 7.56
CA LYS A 74 -12.56 8.57 7.77
C LYS A 74 -13.79 7.74 7.40
N GLN A 75 -13.72 6.94 6.34
CA GLN A 75 -14.82 6.04 5.97
C GLN A 75 -15.00 4.91 6.98
N ALA A 76 -13.91 4.34 7.51
CA ALA A 76 -13.98 3.31 8.54
C ALA A 76 -14.60 3.86 9.83
N GLU A 77 -14.21 5.06 10.26
CA GLU A 77 -14.75 5.73 11.45
C GLU A 77 -16.24 6.05 11.30
N GLN A 78 -16.66 6.52 10.12
CA GLN A 78 -18.08 6.75 9.80
C GLN A 78 -18.92 5.46 9.78
N ARG A 79 -18.32 4.29 9.47
CA ARG A 79 -18.99 3.00 9.55
C ARG A 79 -19.07 2.47 10.98
N GLN A 80 -18.10 2.80 11.83
CA GLN A 80 -18.03 2.35 13.22
C GLN A 80 -18.90 3.17 14.17
N THR A 81 -19.07 4.47 13.93
CA THR A 81 -19.92 5.37 14.74
C THR A 81 -21.37 4.91 14.93
N PRO A 82 -22.12 4.48 13.90
CA PRO A 82 -23.49 3.99 14.10
C PRO A 82 -23.52 2.68 14.89
N ILE A 83 -22.56 1.79 14.67
CA ILE A 83 -22.46 0.50 15.37
C ILE A 83 -22.10 0.74 16.84
N ARG A 84 -21.15 1.64 17.11
CA ARG A 84 -20.72 1.98 18.47
C ARG A 84 -21.84 2.61 19.27
N GLY A 85 -22.60 3.54 18.69
CA GLY A 85 -23.75 4.16 19.36
C GLY A 85 -24.85 3.16 19.71
N VAL A 86 -25.10 2.16 18.86
CA VAL A 86 -26.07 1.08 19.14
C VAL A 86 -25.56 0.16 20.26
N VAL A 87 -24.26 -0.18 20.27
CA VAL A 87 -23.67 -1.01 21.34
C VAL A 87 -23.69 -0.28 22.68
N ASP A 88 -23.32 1.01 22.71
CA ASP A 88 -23.35 1.83 23.92
C ASP A 88 -24.78 2.00 24.46
N ALA A 89 -25.80 2.11 23.59
CA ALA A 89 -27.21 2.14 23.99
C ALA A 89 -27.70 0.81 24.57
N ILE A 90 -27.26 -0.33 24.01
CA ILE A 90 -27.57 -1.67 24.54
C ILE A 90 -26.90 -1.89 25.91
N GLU A 91 -25.66 -1.44 26.09
CA GLU A 91 -24.96 -1.52 27.37
C GLU A 91 -25.58 -0.61 28.45
N ALA A 92 -26.07 0.58 28.06
CA ALA A 92 -26.81 1.47 28.94
C ALA A 92 -28.13 0.83 29.41
N ALA A 93 -28.93 0.29 28.48
CA ALA A 93 -30.19 -0.40 28.81
C ALA A 93 -29.98 -1.60 29.75
N ARG A 94 -28.88 -2.36 29.54
CA ARG A 94 -28.54 -3.50 30.40
C ARG A 94 -28.14 -3.08 31.83
N ASN A 95 -27.49 -1.94 31.99
CA ASN A 95 -27.10 -1.43 33.31
C ASN A 95 -28.29 -0.85 34.08
N GLU A 96 -29.27 -0.28 33.39
CA GLU A 96 -30.51 0.22 34.02
C GLU A 96 -31.41 -0.93 34.51
N GLU A 97 -31.60 -1.99 33.72
CA GLU A 97 -32.34 -3.18 34.18
C GLU A 97 -31.63 -3.91 35.33
N GLY A 98 -30.29 -3.89 35.36
CA GLY A 98 -29.50 -4.43 36.48
C GLY A 98 -29.58 -3.59 37.77
N ALA A 99 -29.97 -2.32 37.68
CA ALA A 99 -30.17 -1.43 38.82
C ALA A 99 -31.57 -1.58 39.41
N GLU A 100 -32.60 -1.78 38.59
CA GLU A 100 -33.98 -2.00 39.05
C GLU A 100 -34.17 -3.37 39.72
N GLY A 101 -33.52 -4.43 39.20
CA GLY A 101 -33.59 -5.78 39.78
C GLY A 101 -32.96 -5.97 41.17
N LYS A 102 -32.19 -4.99 41.68
CA LYS A 102 -31.63 -5.03 43.04
C LYS A 102 -32.53 -4.41 44.11
N VAL A 103 -33.59 -3.69 43.73
CA VAL A 103 -34.46 -2.99 44.67
C VAL A 103 -35.62 -3.88 45.17
N GLU A 104 -35.93 -4.98 44.46
CA GLU A 104 -37.12 -5.81 44.73
C GLU A 104 -36.87 -7.12 45.50
N VAL A 105 -35.72 -7.28 46.17
CA VAL A 105 -35.46 -8.45 47.06
C VAL A 105 -35.23 -7.96 48.49
N LYS A 106 -36.25 -7.35 49.08
CA LYS A 106 -36.31 -7.13 50.53
C LYS A 106 -37.77 -7.09 51.01
N ARG A 107 -38.40 -8.26 51.08
CA ARG A 107 -39.53 -8.55 51.96
C ARG A 107 -39.37 -9.94 52.55
#